data_AF-A0A1G6ZML1-F1
#
_entry.id   AF-A0A1G6ZML1-F1
#
_cell.length_a   1.000
_cell.length_b   1.000
_cell.length_c   1.000
_cell.angle_alpha   90.00
_cell.angle_beta   90.00
_cell.angle_gamma   90.00
#
_symmetry.space_group_name_H-M   'P 1'
#
loop_
_entity.id
_entity.type
_entity.pdbx_description
1 polymer ?
#
loop_
_entity_poly.entity_id
_entity_poly.type
_entity_poly.pdbx_seq_one_letter_code
_entity_poly.pdbx_strand_id
1 'polypeptide(L)'
;MAARVHGVYDDISETYKAVLQLIGSGWRKDQLVLITAALPVTDDQADDLDRRQVVRQKSLLETVFPLRTYSQAYVGGLCEAHKSMLLPYQADLDAGRIVLVLSNDHSL
;
A
#
# COMPACT_ATOMS: atom_id res chain seq x y z
N MET A 1 -7.57 -3.69 18.24
CA MET A 1 -7.37 -3.03 16.93
C MET A 1 -6.50 -1.79 17.07
N ALA A 2 -5.24 -1.87 16.66
CA ALA A 2 -4.40 -0.68 16.47
C ALA A 2 -3.81 -0.77 15.06
N ALA A 3 -4.53 -0.19 14.09
CA ALA A 3 -3.98 0.08 12.78
C ALA A 3 -3.45 1.51 12.76
N ARG A 4 -2.33 1.73 12.06
CA ARG A 4 -1.74 3.06 11.87
C ARG A 4 -1.18 3.19 10.47
N VAL A 5 -1.26 4.40 9.92
CA VAL A 5 -0.55 4.73 8.68
C VAL A 5 0.94 4.81 8.97
N HIS A 6 1.74 4.08 8.21
CA HIS A 6 3.20 4.18 8.25
C HIS A 6 3.69 5.32 7.37
N GLY A 7 3.13 5.45 6.17
CA GLY A 7 3.56 6.44 5.19
C GLY A 7 2.67 6.45 3.95
N VAL A 8 2.85 7.51 3.17
CA VAL A 8 2.24 7.72 1.86
C VAL A 8 3.38 7.78 0.84
N TYR A 9 3.23 7.08 -0.27
CA TYR A 9 4.26 6.91 -1.29
C TYR A 9 3.69 7.22 -2.67
N ASP A 10 4.48 7.92 -3.48
CA ASP A 10 4.11 8.27 -4.86
C ASP A 10 4.39 7.10 -5.82
N ASP A 11 5.31 6.18 -5.47
CA ASP A 11 5.68 5.06 -6.35
C ASP A 11 5.89 3.71 -5.64
N ILE A 12 5.87 2.65 -6.47
CA ILE A 12 5.99 1.25 -6.06
C ILE A 12 7.40 0.92 -5.54
N SER A 13 8.45 1.54 -6.08
CA SER A 13 9.83 1.28 -5.67
C SER A 13 10.09 1.79 -4.25
N GLU A 14 9.61 2.98 -3.92
CA GLU A 14 9.68 3.54 -2.57
C GLU A 14 8.87 2.72 -1.58
N THR A 15 7.64 2.38 -1.96
CA THR A 15 6.77 1.48 -1.17
C THR A 15 7.48 0.16 -0.88
N TYR A 16 8.10 -0.46 -1.90
CA TYR A 16 8.82 -1.71 -1.77
C TYR A 16 10.01 -1.59 -0.79
N LYS A 17 10.80 -0.51 -0.88
CA LYS A 17 11.91 -0.25 0.06
C LYS A 17 11.41 -0.11 1.49
N ALA A 18 10.32 0.64 1.71
CA ALA A 18 9.74 0.81 3.05
C ALA A 18 9.25 -0.52 3.63
N VAL A 19 8.57 -1.33 2.82
CA VAL A 19 8.12 -2.68 3.21
C VAL A 19 9.29 -3.57 3.60
N LEU A 20 10.40 -3.56 2.83
CA LEU A 20 11.59 -4.34 3.17
C LEU A 20 12.24 -3.87 4.49
N GLN A 21 12.29 -2.56 4.76
CA GLN A 21 12.80 -2.02 6.01
C GLN A 21 11.93 -2.46 7.20
N LEU A 22 10.60 -2.43 7.04
CA LEU A 22 9.67 -2.90 8.06
C LEU A 22 9.85 -4.38 8.37
N ILE A 23 10.01 -5.23 7.34
CA ILE A 23 10.35 -6.65 7.54
C ILE A 23 11.69 -6.80 8.26
N GLY A 24 12.72 -6.06 7.84
CA GLY A 24 14.03 -6.05 8.49
C GLY A 24 13.97 -5.63 9.97
N SER A 25 13.00 -4.79 10.33
CA SER A 25 12.72 -4.39 11.71
C SER A 25 11.84 -5.36 12.51
N GLY A 26 11.43 -6.49 11.90
CA GLY A 26 10.68 -7.56 12.57
C GLY A 26 9.17 -7.58 12.32
N TRP A 27 8.64 -6.71 11.46
CA TRP A 27 7.23 -6.77 11.07
C TRP A 27 6.97 -7.97 10.16
N ARG A 28 5.84 -8.64 10.40
CA ARG A 28 5.42 -9.76 9.56
C ARG A 28 4.58 -9.25 8.38
N LYS A 29 4.66 -9.96 7.26
CA LYS A 29 3.95 -9.61 6.02
C LYS A 29 2.43 -9.50 6.17
N ASP A 30 1.84 -10.32 7.05
CA ASP A 30 0.42 -10.36 7.37
C ASP A 30 -0.03 -9.21 8.29
N GLN A 31 0.93 -8.42 8.79
CA GLN A 31 0.69 -7.20 9.56
C GLN A 31 0.82 -5.92 8.70
N LEU A 32 1.16 -6.07 7.43
CA LEU A 32 1.34 -4.99 6.48
C LEU A 32 0.17 -4.99 5.49
N VAL A 33 -0.53 -3.88 5.39
CA VAL A 33 -1.65 -3.71 4.46
C VAL A 33 -1.33 -2.54 3.55
N LEU A 34 -1.28 -2.80 2.24
CA LEU A 34 -1.07 -1.77 1.22
C LEU A 34 -2.43 -1.29 0.73
N ILE A 35 -2.70 0.01 0.84
CA ILE A 35 -3.96 0.64 0.44
C ILE A 35 -3.67 1.67 -0.65
N THR A 36 -4.31 1.53 -1.81
CA THR A 36 -4.11 2.43 -2.95
C THR A 36 -5.30 2.38 -3.89
N ALA A 37 -5.67 3.52 -4.49
CA ALA A 37 -6.78 3.57 -5.44
C ALA A 37 -6.51 2.78 -6.72
N ALA A 38 -5.26 2.83 -7.19
CA ALA A 38 -4.69 1.98 -8.22
C ALA A 38 -3.18 2.04 -8.03
N LEU A 39 -2.47 0.90 -8.09
CA LEU A 39 -1.00 0.91 -8.06
C LEU A 39 -0.50 1.65 -9.31
N PRO A 40 0.04 2.89 -9.20
CA PRO A 40 0.49 3.63 -10.35
C PRO A 40 1.70 2.89 -10.91
N VAL A 41 1.55 2.34 -12.12
CA VAL A 41 2.71 2.09 -12.97
C VAL A 41 2.86 3.41 -13.71
N THR A 42 3.76 4.27 -13.24
CA THR A 42 4.07 5.51 -13.95
C THR A 42 4.63 5.12 -15.31
N ASP A 43 3.79 5.21 -16.34
CA ASP A 43 4.15 4.89 -17.73
C ASP A 43 5.18 5.89 -18.30
N ASP A 44 5.40 7.03 -17.64
CA ASP A 44 6.00 8.18 -18.32
C ASP A 44 7.52 8.35 -18.25
N GLN A 45 8.31 7.66 -17.40
CA GLN A 45 9.78 7.96 -17.32
C GLN A 45 10.72 6.79 -17.00
N ALA A 46 10.44 5.57 -17.48
CA ALA A 46 11.32 4.44 -17.24
C ALA A 46 11.86 3.87 -18.56
N ASP A 47 13.18 3.78 -18.68
CA ASP A 47 13.83 2.87 -19.63
C ASP A 47 13.17 1.48 -19.52
N ASP A 48 13.14 0.70 -20.61
CA ASP A 48 12.43 -0.59 -20.66
C ASP A 48 12.85 -1.56 -19.52
N LEU A 49 14.07 -1.39 -19.01
CA LEU A 49 14.62 -2.09 -17.84
C LEU A 49 13.96 -1.67 -16.51
N ASP A 50 13.74 -0.38 -16.30
CA ASP A 50 13.10 0.16 -15.10
C ASP A 50 11.63 -0.26 -15.03
N ARG A 51 10.94 -0.28 -16.18
CA ARG A 51 9.55 -0.76 -16.26
C ARG A 51 9.43 -2.23 -15.83
N ARG A 52 10.34 -3.10 -16.30
CA ARG A 52 10.35 -4.53 -15.91
C ARG A 52 10.61 -4.70 -14.42
N GLN A 53 11.49 -3.88 -13.84
CA GLN A 53 11.78 -3.90 -12.41
C GLN A 53 10.56 -3.48 -11.58
N VAL A 54 9.88 -2.39 -11.96
CA VAL A 54 8.66 -1.92 -11.29
C VAL A 54 7.55 -2.96 -11.38
N VAL A 55 7.34 -3.57 -12.54
CA VAL A 55 6.35 -4.67 -12.72
C VAL A 55 6.68 -5.85 -11.80
N ARG A 56 7.96 -6.21 -11.67
CA ARG A 56 8.38 -7.29 -10.78
C ARG A 56 8.15 -6.94 -9.31
N GLN A 57 8.47 -5.72 -8.88
CA GLN A 57 8.23 -5.26 -7.52
C GLN A 57 6.74 -5.20 -7.20
N LYS A 58 5.92 -4.70 -8.14
CA LYS A 58 4.46 -4.70 -8.05
C LYS A 58 3.92 -6.11 -7.83
N SER A 59 4.31 -7.04 -8.70
CA SER A 59 3.89 -8.44 -8.62
C SER A 59 4.31 -9.08 -7.29
N LEU A 60 5.53 -8.80 -6.80
CA LEU A 60 5.97 -9.26 -5.49
C LEU A 60 5.13 -8.67 -4.36
N LEU A 61 4.82 -7.37 -4.41
CA LEU A 61 3.99 -6.74 -3.40
C LEU A 61 2.57 -7.34 -3.37
N GLU A 62 1.98 -7.55 -4.54
CA GLU A 62 0.64 -8.16 -4.71
C GLU A 62 0.60 -9.64 -4.29
N THR A 63 1.70 -10.39 -4.50
CA THR A 63 1.75 -11.83 -4.20
C THR A 63 2.10 -12.11 -2.74
N VAL A 64 2.95 -11.26 -2.14
CA VAL A 64 3.52 -11.51 -0.80
C VAL A 64 2.71 -10.85 0.30
N PHE A 65 2.12 -9.68 0.04
CA PHE A 65 1.40 -8.91 1.04
C PHE A 65 -0.09 -8.88 0.70
N PRO A 66 -0.97 -8.84 1.73
CA PRO A 66 -2.39 -8.61 1.51
C PRO A 66 -2.58 -7.18 0.98
N LEU A 67 -2.52 -7.05 -0.35
CA LEU A 67 -2.76 -5.80 -1.04
C LEU A 67 -4.28 -5.58 -1.11
N ARG A 68 -4.75 -4.46 -0.59
CA ARG A 68 -6.17 -4.08 -0.68
C ARG A 68 -6.29 -2.83 -1.53
N THR A 69 -6.87 -2.99 -2.72
CA THR A 69 -7.17 -1.87 -3.59
C THR A 69 -8.30 -1.05 -2.95
N TYR A 70 -8.04 0.23 -2.72
CA TYR A 70 -9.02 1.19 -2.29
C TYR A 70 -9.94 1.49 -3.48
N SER A 71 -11.03 0.77 -3.62
CA SER A 71 -12.15 1.27 -4.40
C SER A 71 -13.11 2.01 -3.48
N GLN A 72 -13.80 3.06 -3.95
CA GLN A 72 -14.87 3.70 -3.18
C GLN A 72 -15.90 2.70 -2.62
N ALA A 73 -16.08 1.54 -3.28
CA ALA A 73 -16.92 0.44 -2.80
C ALA A 73 -16.31 -0.34 -1.61
N TYR A 74 -14.98 -0.41 -1.50
CA TYR A 74 -14.26 -1.12 -0.44
C TYR A 74 -14.13 -0.32 0.86
N VAL A 75 -14.22 1.02 0.78
CA VAL A 75 -14.36 1.88 1.97
C VAL A 75 -15.58 1.49 2.78
N GLY A 76 -16.64 0.99 2.13
CA GLY A 76 -17.81 0.45 2.81
C GLY A 76 -17.54 -0.81 3.64
N GLY A 77 -16.55 -1.62 3.25
CA GLY A 77 -16.20 -2.90 3.90
C GLY A 77 -15.12 -2.81 4.99
N LEU A 78 -14.38 -1.70 5.06
CA LEU A 78 -13.46 -1.45 6.18
C LEU A 78 -14.26 -1.17 7.45
N CYS A 79 -13.79 -1.64 8.61
CA CYS A 79 -14.41 -1.23 9.87
C CYS A 79 -14.22 0.29 10.11
N GLU A 80 -15.12 0.91 10.86
CA GLU A 80 -15.14 2.37 11.10
C GLU A 80 -13.81 2.93 11.63
N ALA A 81 -13.04 2.12 12.37
CA ALA A 81 -11.71 2.49 12.85
C ALA A 81 -10.71 2.68 11.69
N HIS A 82 -10.73 1.81 10.69
CA HIS A 82 -9.87 1.93 9.51
C HIS A 82 -10.32 3.06 8.58
N LYS A 83 -11.64 3.29 8.45
CA LYS A 83 -12.15 4.45 7.69
C LYS A 83 -11.68 5.76 8.30
N SER A 84 -11.87 5.93 9.61
CA SER A 84 -11.50 7.16 10.32
C SER A 84 -10.00 7.45 10.23
N MET A 85 -9.17 6.41 10.24
CA MET A 85 -7.72 6.53 10.07
C MET A 85 -7.32 6.97 8.64
N LEU A 86 -8.09 6.57 7.62
CA LEU A 86 -7.79 6.88 6.21
C LEU A 86 -8.41 8.18 5.72
N LEU A 87 -9.42 8.73 6.41
CA LEU A 87 -10.04 10.02 6.07
C LEU A 87 -9.03 11.16 5.81
N PRO A 88 -7.96 11.33 6.62
CA PRO A 88 -6.97 12.38 6.37
C PRO A 88 -6.16 12.18 5.08
N TYR A 89 -6.11 10.95 4.56
CA TYR A 89 -5.33 10.57 3.38
C TYR A 89 -6.20 10.38 2.13
N GLN A 90 -7.47 10.81 2.17
CA GLN A 90 -8.39 10.64 1.06
C GLN A 90 -7.91 11.37 -0.19
N ALA A 91 -7.36 12.58 -0.06
CA ALA A 91 -6.78 13.31 -1.18
C ALA A 91 -5.56 12.59 -1.80
N ASP A 92 -4.74 11.93 -0.98
CA ASP A 92 -3.61 11.14 -1.47
C ASP A 92 -4.07 9.91 -2.24
N LEU A 93 -5.09 9.22 -1.72
CA LEU A 93 -5.70 8.06 -2.38
C LEU A 93 -6.37 8.47 -3.69
N ASP A 94 -7.11 9.57 -3.72
CA ASP A 94 -7.74 10.13 -4.92
C ASP A 94 -6.69 10.56 -5.96
N ALA A 95 -5.50 10.99 -5.51
CA ALA A 95 -4.35 11.29 -6.36
C ALA A 95 -3.59 10.04 -6.85
N GLY A 96 -4.02 8.83 -6.47
CA GLY A 96 -3.39 7.58 -6.89
C GLY A 96 -2.15 7.17 -6.10
N ARG A 97 -1.90 7.80 -4.95
CA ARG A 97 -0.78 7.44 -4.06
C ARG A 97 -1.02 6.12 -3.34
N ILE A 98 0.06 5.55 -2.82
CA ILE A 98 0.04 4.32 -2.03
C ILE A 98 0.14 4.69 -0.55
N VAL A 99 -0.88 4.34 0.23
CA VAL A 99 -0.89 4.47 1.69
C VAL A 99 -0.53 3.12 2.30
N LEU A 100 0.61 3.05 2.97
CA LEU A 100 1.03 1.86 3.69
C LEU A 100 0.49 1.88 5.11
N VAL A 101 -0.26 0.85 5.47
CA VAL A 101 -0.88 0.69 6.79
C VAL A 101 -0.24 -0.48 7.51
N LEU A 102 0.08 -0.27 8.79
CA LEU A 102 0.48 -1.32 9.72
C LEU A 102 -0.74 -1.70 10.53
N SER A 103 -1.12 -2.97 10.50
CA SER A 103 -2.20 -3.52 11.32
C SER A 103 -1.70 -4.74 12.07
N ASN A 104 -1.85 -4.73 13.39
CA ASN A 104 -1.68 -5.95 14.20
C ASN A 104 -2.92 -6.84 14.19
N ASP A 105 -3.98 -6.41 13.51
CA ASP A 105 -5.23 -7.14 13.41
C ASP A 105 -5.28 -7.90 12.09
N HIS A 106 -5.28 -9.24 12.20
CA HIS A 106 -5.50 -10.15 11.07
C HIS A 106 -6.98 -10.18 10.64
N SER A 107 -7.87 -9.58 11.45
CA SER A 107 -9.31 -9.50 11.24
C SER A 107 -9.64 -8.18 10.52
N LEU A 108 -9.40 -8.16 9.21
CA LEU A 108 -9.86 -7.11 8.30
C LEU A 108 -10.81 -7.69 7.25
#